data_AF-A0A6I9I659-F1
#
_entry.id   AF-A0A6I9I659-F1
#
_cell.length_a   1.000
_cell.length_b   1.000
_cell.length_c   1.000
_cell.angle_alpha   90.00
_cell.angle_beta   90.00
_cell.angle_gamma   90.00
#
_symmetry.space_group_name_H-M   'P 1'
#
loop_
_entity.id
_entity.type
_entity.pdbx_description
1 polymer ?
#
loop_
_entity_poly.entity_id
_entity_poly.type
_entity_poly.pdbx_seq_one_letter_code
_entity_poly.pdbx_strand_id
1 'polypeptide(L)'
;MGGAVSAGEDNDDLIDNLKEAQYIRTERVEQAFRAIDRGDYYLEGYRDNAYKDLAWKHGNIHLSAPCIYSEVMEALKLQPGLSFLNLGSGTGYLSTMVGLILGPFGINHGIELHSDVVEYAKEKLESFIKNSDSFDKFEFCEPAFVVGNCLQIASDSHQYDRIYCGAGVQKDHENYMKILLKVGGILVMPVEDQLTQIMRTGQNTWESKNILAVSFAPLVQPSKSDSGKPDCVGLPPCAVRNLQDLARIYIRRTLRNFINDEMQAKGIPQRAPPKRKRKRVKQRINTYVFVGNQLIPQPLDSEEEERMEEDREEEEKDHGEATKPEEPPQNLLREKIMKLPLPESLKAYLTYFREK
;
A
#
# COMPACT_ATOMS: atom_id res chain seq x y z
N MET A 1 8.72 -13.89 4.50
CA MET A 1 9.42 -12.80 3.78
C MET A 1 9.34 -11.52 4.58
N GLY A 2 10.29 -10.61 4.37
CA GLY A 2 10.43 -9.35 5.11
C GLY A 2 11.72 -9.28 5.92
N GLY A 3 11.85 -8.22 6.71
CA GLY A 3 12.97 -7.97 7.62
C GLY A 3 14.08 -7.12 7.00
N ALA A 4 13.78 -6.41 5.90
CA ALA A 4 14.74 -5.54 5.25
C ALA A 4 14.96 -4.23 6.02
N VAL A 5 13.96 -3.81 6.79
CA VAL A 5 14.00 -2.58 7.60
C VAL A 5 13.48 -2.81 9.02
N SER A 6 13.84 -1.91 9.93
CA SER A 6 13.32 -1.90 11.30
C SER A 6 11.81 -1.62 11.33
N ALA A 7 11.15 -2.09 12.40
CA ALA A 7 9.76 -1.76 12.66
C ALA A 7 9.59 -0.24 12.84
N GLY A 8 8.51 0.29 12.27
CA GLY A 8 8.08 1.66 12.51
C GLY A 8 7.21 1.78 13.76
N GLU A 9 7.17 2.96 14.36
CA GLU A 9 6.21 3.31 15.42
C GLU A 9 4.78 3.44 14.87
N ASP A 10 4.64 3.92 13.64
CA ASP A 10 3.41 4.02 12.88
C ASP A 10 3.66 3.74 11.38
N ASN A 11 2.63 3.93 10.54
CA ASN A 11 2.74 3.75 9.10
C ASN A 11 3.78 4.71 8.48
N ASP A 12 3.83 5.97 8.91
CA ASP A 12 4.73 6.98 8.33
C ASP A 12 6.21 6.70 8.64
N ASP A 13 6.53 6.26 9.87
CA ASP A 13 7.89 5.84 10.27
C ASP A 13 8.32 4.55 9.54
N LEU A 14 7.39 3.61 9.30
CA LEU A 14 7.66 2.45 8.46
C LEU A 14 7.99 2.88 7.01
N ILE A 15 7.26 3.84 6.44
CA ILE A 15 7.53 4.35 5.09
C ILE A 15 8.88 5.07 5.03
N ASP A 16 9.22 5.85 6.06
CA ASP A 16 10.53 6.50 6.18
C ASP A 16 11.67 5.47 6.16
N ASN A 17 11.55 4.41 6.96
CA ASN A 17 12.55 3.33 6.99
C ASN A 17 12.71 2.65 5.61
N LEU A 18 11.60 2.38 4.90
CA LEU A 18 11.64 1.80 3.54
C LEU A 18 12.27 2.73 2.51
N LYS A 19 12.05 4.04 2.64
CA LYS A 19 12.63 5.06 1.76
C LYS A 19 14.13 5.23 2.01
N GLU A 20 14.55 5.27 3.28
CA GLU A 20 15.98 5.30 3.66
C GLU A 20 16.73 4.08 3.12
N ALA A 21 16.09 2.90 3.19
CA ALA A 21 16.63 1.66 2.65
C ALA A 21 16.50 1.50 1.12
N GLN A 22 16.02 2.53 0.40
CA GLN A 22 15.90 2.57 -1.08
C GLN A 22 14.91 1.55 -1.68
N TYR A 23 13.97 1.04 -0.89
CA TYR A 23 12.86 0.21 -1.37
C TYR A 23 11.74 1.06 -1.98
N ILE A 24 11.45 2.22 -1.39
CA ILE A 24 10.56 3.24 -1.96
C ILE A 24 11.44 4.35 -2.56
N ARG A 25 11.30 4.58 -3.86
CA ARG A 25 12.21 5.43 -4.64
C ARG A 25 11.49 6.59 -5.30
N THR A 26 10.23 6.38 -5.69
CA THR A 26 9.43 7.38 -6.39
C THR A 26 8.41 8.03 -5.47
N GLU A 27 8.24 9.34 -5.63
CA GLU A 27 7.31 10.14 -4.83
C GLU A 27 5.87 9.61 -4.89
N ARG A 28 5.44 9.15 -6.07
CA ARG A 28 4.09 8.62 -6.24
C ARG A 28 3.85 7.33 -5.45
N VAL A 29 4.86 6.45 -5.39
CA VAL A 29 4.79 5.22 -4.59
C VAL A 29 4.76 5.59 -3.10
N GLU A 30 5.64 6.50 -2.67
CA GLU A 30 5.65 7.01 -1.29
C GLU A 30 4.29 7.58 -0.88
N GLN A 31 3.72 8.48 -1.70
CA GLN A 31 2.41 9.09 -1.43
C GLN A 31 1.30 8.05 -1.27
N ALA A 32 1.28 7.01 -2.11
CA ALA A 32 0.30 5.93 -2.01
C ALA A 32 0.45 5.10 -0.73
N PHE A 33 1.69 4.79 -0.33
CA PHE A 33 1.98 4.06 0.91
C PHE A 33 1.61 4.87 2.17
N ARG A 34 1.84 6.19 2.17
CA ARG A 34 1.42 7.05 3.28
C ARG A 34 -0.09 7.29 3.32
N ALA A 35 -0.74 7.30 2.17
CA ALA A 35 -2.16 7.54 2.06
C ALA A 35 -3.02 6.39 2.61
N ILE A 36 -2.48 5.17 2.63
CA ILE A 36 -3.19 3.97 3.08
C ILE A 36 -2.44 3.33 4.23
N ASP A 37 -2.99 3.51 5.43
CA ASP A 37 -2.45 2.89 6.62
C ASP A 37 -2.53 1.36 6.51
N ARG A 38 -1.38 0.70 6.59
CA ARG A 38 -1.29 -0.76 6.55
C ARG A 38 -2.08 -1.41 7.69
N GLY A 39 -2.12 -0.79 8.87
CA GLY A 39 -2.84 -1.26 10.04
C GLY A 39 -4.36 -1.31 9.85
N ASP A 40 -4.92 -0.51 8.94
CA ASP A 40 -6.35 -0.58 8.60
C ASP A 40 -6.73 -1.89 7.92
N TYR A 41 -5.78 -2.56 7.26
CA TYR A 41 -6.00 -3.81 6.53
C TYR A 41 -5.70 -5.06 7.35
N TYR A 42 -5.23 -4.89 8.59
CA TYR A 42 -5.10 -5.96 9.57
C TYR A 42 -6.44 -6.26 10.26
N LEU A 43 -6.53 -7.47 10.80
CA LEU A 43 -7.55 -7.80 11.79
C LEU A 43 -7.28 -7.01 13.08
N GLU A 44 -8.34 -6.59 13.76
CA GLU A 44 -8.29 -5.63 14.87
C GLU A 44 -7.30 -6.05 15.98
N GLY A 45 -7.29 -7.33 16.35
CA GLY A 45 -6.38 -7.87 17.38
C GLY A 45 -4.91 -8.06 16.94
N TYR A 46 -4.54 -7.69 15.71
CA TYR A 46 -3.20 -7.91 15.17
C TYR A 46 -2.51 -6.63 14.68
N ARG A 47 -3.12 -5.45 14.88
CA ARG A 47 -2.64 -4.17 14.34
C ARG A 47 -1.24 -3.79 14.84
N ASP A 48 -0.84 -4.21 16.04
CA ASP A 48 0.50 -3.94 16.59
C ASP A 48 1.64 -4.56 15.76
N ASN A 49 1.34 -5.52 14.88
CA ASN A 49 2.30 -6.12 13.97
C ASN A 49 2.30 -5.48 12.58
N ALA A 50 1.42 -4.50 12.31
CA ALA A 50 1.23 -3.93 10.98
C ALA A 50 2.45 -3.14 10.49
N TYR A 51 3.14 -2.45 11.40
CA TYR A 51 4.26 -1.55 11.06
C TYR A 51 5.63 -2.25 11.11
N LYS A 52 5.63 -3.59 11.22
CA LYS A 52 6.83 -4.41 11.06
C LYS A 52 6.98 -4.74 9.58
N ASP A 53 8.22 -4.72 9.07
CA ASP A 53 8.49 -5.18 7.71
C ASP A 53 8.40 -6.71 7.61
N LEU A 54 7.24 -7.29 7.86
CA LEU A 54 7.01 -8.72 7.88
C LEU A 54 5.72 -9.05 7.16
N ALA A 55 5.72 -10.19 6.46
CA ALA A 55 4.50 -10.78 5.97
C ALA A 55 3.65 -11.26 7.16
N TRP A 56 2.33 -11.14 7.03
CA TRP A 56 1.38 -11.57 8.04
C TRP A 56 0.33 -12.49 7.42
N LYS A 57 -0.05 -13.53 8.15
CA LYS A 57 -1.04 -14.52 7.73
C LYS A 57 -1.93 -14.90 8.91
N HIS A 58 -3.23 -14.96 8.69
CA HIS A 58 -4.20 -15.51 9.63
C HIS A 58 -5.34 -16.20 8.85
N GLY A 59 -5.45 -17.53 8.97
CA GLY A 59 -6.36 -18.30 8.12
C GLY A 59 -6.01 -18.14 6.64
N ASN A 60 -7.01 -17.76 5.83
CA ASN A 60 -6.86 -17.45 4.40
C ASN A 60 -6.33 -16.04 4.15
N ILE A 61 -6.43 -15.14 5.13
CA ILE A 61 -5.99 -13.75 4.99
C ILE A 61 -4.45 -13.69 5.02
N HIS A 62 -3.88 -12.99 4.03
CA HIS A 62 -2.44 -12.79 3.90
C HIS A 62 -2.11 -11.37 3.43
N LEU A 63 -1.12 -10.75 4.08
CA LEU A 63 -0.47 -9.53 3.61
C LEU A 63 1.03 -9.80 3.43
N SER A 64 1.55 -9.53 2.23
CA SER A 64 2.99 -9.55 1.98
C SER A 64 3.70 -8.46 2.79
N ALA A 65 5.01 -8.64 3.02
CA ALA A 65 5.84 -7.67 3.71
C ALA A 65 5.85 -6.31 2.95
N PRO A 66 5.89 -5.18 3.67
CA PRO A 66 6.00 -3.84 3.08
C PRO A 66 7.10 -3.70 2.03
N CYS A 67 8.31 -4.23 2.29
CA CYS A 67 9.43 -4.20 1.33
C CYS A 67 9.15 -4.93 0.00
N ILE A 68 8.29 -5.96 0.03
CA ILE A 68 7.89 -6.68 -1.17
C ILE A 68 6.90 -5.84 -1.97
N TYR A 69 5.91 -5.25 -1.30
CA TYR A 69 4.95 -4.38 -1.99
C TYR A 69 5.61 -3.14 -2.59
N SER A 70 6.60 -2.55 -1.93
CA SER A 70 7.33 -1.39 -2.48
C SER A 70 8.08 -1.75 -3.75
N GLU A 71 8.83 -2.86 -3.76
CA GLU A 71 9.52 -3.33 -4.98
C GLU A 71 8.54 -3.69 -6.10
N VAL A 72 7.39 -4.30 -5.78
CA VAL A 72 6.32 -4.56 -6.75
C VAL A 72 5.79 -3.25 -7.34
N MET A 73 5.45 -2.26 -6.50
CA MET A 73 4.91 -0.97 -6.95
C MET A 73 5.91 -0.22 -7.84
N GLU A 74 7.19 -0.21 -7.45
CA GLU A 74 8.28 0.40 -8.23
C GLU A 74 8.49 -0.31 -9.57
N ALA A 75 8.50 -1.65 -9.57
CA ALA A 75 8.68 -2.44 -10.78
C ALA A 75 7.49 -2.32 -11.74
N LEU A 76 6.26 -2.17 -11.24
CA LEU A 76 5.10 -2.01 -12.09
C LEU A 76 5.08 -0.67 -12.83
N LYS A 77 5.85 0.36 -12.43
CA LYS A 77 5.86 1.68 -13.11
C LYS A 77 4.45 2.18 -13.43
N LEU A 78 3.59 2.17 -12.40
CA LEU A 78 2.17 2.53 -12.51
C LEU A 78 2.00 4.00 -12.89
N GLN A 79 1.00 4.27 -13.74
CA GLN A 79 0.66 5.61 -14.22
C GLN A 79 -0.86 5.78 -14.26
N PRO A 80 -1.36 7.03 -14.19
CA PRO A 80 -2.78 7.29 -14.34
C PRO A 80 -3.35 6.71 -15.65
N GLY A 81 -4.56 6.15 -15.58
CA GLY A 81 -5.29 5.62 -16.74
C GLY A 81 -4.87 4.22 -17.20
N LEU A 82 -3.86 3.59 -16.60
CA LEU A 82 -3.48 2.21 -16.93
C LEU A 82 -4.49 1.19 -16.40
N SER A 83 -4.51 0.02 -17.04
CA SER A 83 -5.21 -1.16 -16.54
C SER A 83 -4.29 -2.07 -15.72
N PHE A 84 -4.77 -2.47 -14.55
CA PHE A 84 -4.06 -3.32 -13.59
C PHE A 84 -4.87 -4.56 -13.21
N LEU A 85 -4.21 -5.71 -13.18
CA LEU A 85 -4.74 -6.97 -12.68
C LEU A 85 -3.89 -7.48 -11.51
N ASN A 86 -4.53 -7.74 -10.38
CA ASN A 86 -3.93 -8.34 -9.19
C ASN A 86 -4.41 -9.79 -9.04
N LEU A 87 -3.52 -10.75 -9.26
CA LEU A 87 -3.77 -12.18 -9.12
C LEU A 87 -3.40 -12.62 -7.70
N GLY A 88 -4.39 -13.02 -6.90
CA GLY A 88 -4.24 -13.21 -5.46
C GLY A 88 -4.32 -11.87 -4.73
N SER A 89 -5.44 -11.16 -4.90
CA SER A 89 -5.59 -9.79 -4.39
C SER A 89 -5.57 -9.69 -2.86
N GLY A 90 -5.76 -10.82 -2.15
CA GLY A 90 -5.73 -10.87 -0.70
C GLY A 90 -6.68 -9.86 -0.08
N THR A 91 -6.21 -9.11 0.92
CA THR A 91 -7.03 -8.11 1.64
C THR A 91 -7.35 -6.85 0.83
N GLY A 92 -6.92 -6.77 -0.42
CA GLY A 92 -7.12 -5.59 -1.25
C GLY A 92 -6.15 -4.44 -0.97
N TYR A 93 -5.28 -4.53 0.04
CA TYR A 93 -4.35 -3.44 0.42
C TYR A 93 -3.53 -2.89 -0.75
N LEU A 94 -2.87 -3.78 -1.51
CA LEU A 94 -2.11 -3.39 -2.70
C LEU A 94 -3.03 -2.79 -3.77
N SER A 95 -4.18 -3.42 -4.03
CA SER A 95 -5.13 -2.93 -5.03
C SER A 95 -5.66 -1.54 -4.70
N THR A 96 -5.90 -1.22 -3.42
CA THR A 96 -6.30 0.12 -3.01
C THR A 96 -5.17 1.13 -3.23
N MET A 97 -3.91 0.79 -2.88
CA MET A 97 -2.76 1.68 -3.14
C MET A 97 -2.58 1.95 -4.63
N VAL A 98 -2.68 0.91 -5.46
CA VAL A 98 -2.64 1.03 -6.91
C VAL A 98 -3.78 1.90 -7.42
N GLY A 99 -4.97 1.80 -6.81
CA GLY A 99 -6.11 2.65 -7.13
C GLY A 99 -5.82 4.15 -7.01
N LEU A 100 -5.05 4.57 -6.01
CA LEU A 100 -4.64 5.97 -5.84
C LEU A 100 -3.68 6.46 -6.94
N ILE A 101 -2.93 5.55 -7.56
CA ILE A 101 -1.97 5.85 -8.62
C ILE A 101 -2.66 5.90 -9.99
N LEU A 102 -3.57 4.97 -10.24
CA LEU A 102 -4.26 4.85 -11.53
C LEU A 102 -5.28 5.97 -11.75
N GLY A 103 -5.87 6.50 -10.69
CA GLY A 103 -6.89 7.54 -10.78
C GLY A 103 -8.18 7.08 -11.49
N PRO A 104 -9.18 7.96 -11.65
CA PRO A 104 -10.54 7.57 -12.04
C PRO A 104 -10.63 6.91 -13.42
N PHE A 105 -9.66 7.10 -14.31
CA PHE A 105 -9.69 6.58 -15.67
C PHE A 105 -8.93 5.26 -15.83
N GLY A 106 -8.36 4.71 -14.76
CA GLY A 106 -7.74 3.39 -14.77
C GLY A 106 -8.75 2.25 -14.72
N ILE A 107 -8.21 1.04 -14.81
CA ILE A 107 -8.93 -0.22 -14.54
C ILE A 107 -8.15 -0.96 -13.46
N ASN A 108 -8.83 -1.46 -12.43
CA ASN A 108 -8.21 -2.10 -11.27
C ASN A 108 -8.99 -3.34 -10.89
N HIS A 109 -8.53 -4.51 -11.33
CA HIS A 109 -9.20 -5.78 -11.08
C HIS A 109 -8.38 -6.65 -10.14
N GLY A 110 -9.04 -7.31 -9.20
CA GLY A 110 -8.44 -8.28 -8.29
C GLY A 110 -9.15 -9.61 -8.38
N ILE A 111 -8.38 -10.70 -8.47
CA ILE A 111 -8.90 -12.07 -8.37
C ILE A 111 -8.35 -12.67 -7.09
N GLU A 112 -9.23 -13.29 -6.30
CA GLU A 112 -8.86 -13.99 -5.08
C GLU A 112 -9.62 -15.32 -5.02
N LEU A 113 -8.95 -16.37 -4.55
CA LEU A 113 -9.49 -17.72 -4.54
C LEU A 113 -10.58 -17.89 -3.48
N HIS A 114 -10.39 -17.24 -2.34
CA HIS A 114 -11.20 -17.42 -1.14
C HIS A 114 -12.28 -16.34 -1.04
N SER A 115 -13.55 -16.76 -0.95
CA SER A 115 -14.69 -15.83 -0.91
C SER A 115 -14.71 -14.96 0.35
N ASP A 116 -14.34 -15.53 1.51
CA ASP A 116 -14.17 -14.82 2.78
C ASP A 116 -13.11 -13.72 2.68
N VAL A 117 -12.04 -13.95 1.91
CA VAL A 117 -10.99 -12.95 1.69
C VAL A 117 -11.46 -11.83 0.75
N VAL A 118 -12.28 -12.14 -0.27
CA VAL A 118 -12.90 -11.13 -1.13
C VAL A 118 -13.88 -10.25 -0.35
N GLU A 119 -14.70 -10.85 0.51
CA GLU A 119 -15.60 -10.11 1.40
C GLU A 119 -14.81 -9.16 2.29
N TYR A 120 -13.77 -9.67 2.95
CA TYR A 120 -12.87 -8.85 3.76
C TYR A 120 -12.23 -7.70 2.96
N ALA A 121 -11.77 -7.94 1.74
CA ALA A 121 -11.18 -6.91 0.88
C ALA A 121 -12.18 -5.80 0.54
N LYS A 122 -13.45 -6.16 0.28
CA LYS A 122 -14.53 -5.20 0.02
C LYS A 122 -14.85 -4.38 1.27
N GLU A 123 -14.92 -5.00 2.44
CA GLU A 123 -15.14 -4.30 3.71
C GLU A 123 -14.03 -3.27 4.00
N LYS A 124 -12.76 -3.65 3.79
CA LYS A 124 -11.62 -2.74 3.98
C LYS A 124 -11.64 -1.58 2.97
N LEU A 125 -12.00 -1.86 1.72
CA LEU A 125 -12.18 -0.84 0.71
C LEU A 125 -13.30 0.15 1.07
N GLU A 126 -14.45 -0.36 1.50
CA GLU A 126 -15.58 0.48 1.94
C GLU A 126 -15.20 1.34 3.15
N SER A 127 -14.49 0.76 4.13
CA SER A 127 -13.96 1.50 5.26
C SER A 127 -13.02 2.63 4.82
N PHE A 128 -12.12 2.37 3.87
CA PHE A 128 -11.27 3.41 3.29
C PHE A 128 -12.08 4.51 2.60
N ILE A 129 -13.06 4.14 1.76
CA ILE A 129 -13.94 5.07 1.05
C ILE A 129 -14.86 5.84 2.00
N LYS A 130 -15.17 5.33 3.20
CA LYS A 130 -16.05 6.03 4.14
C LYS A 130 -15.26 6.91 5.12
N ASN A 131 -14.19 6.37 5.69
CA ASN A 131 -13.57 6.89 6.90
C ASN A 131 -12.21 7.56 6.64
N SER A 132 -11.53 7.24 5.54
CA SER A 132 -10.19 7.80 5.29
C SER A 132 -10.27 9.21 4.69
N ASP A 133 -9.51 10.13 5.27
CA ASP A 133 -9.29 11.48 4.72
C ASP A 133 -8.47 11.46 3.43
N SER A 134 -7.62 10.44 3.26
CA SER A 134 -6.81 10.29 2.05
C SER A 134 -7.68 10.15 0.82
N PHE A 135 -8.84 9.50 0.92
CA PHE A 135 -9.77 9.38 -0.20
C PHE A 135 -10.17 10.74 -0.82
N ASP A 136 -10.35 11.78 0.00
CA ASP A 136 -10.70 13.12 -0.49
C ASP A 136 -9.49 13.92 -0.98
N LYS A 137 -8.27 13.42 -0.78
CA LYS A 137 -7.02 14.02 -1.30
C LYS A 137 -6.65 13.43 -2.66
N PHE A 138 -6.94 12.15 -2.89
CA PHE A 138 -6.52 11.42 -4.08
C PHE A 138 -7.62 11.25 -5.14
N GLU A 139 -7.17 11.17 -6.39
CA GLU A 139 -7.97 10.56 -7.46
C GLU A 139 -7.91 9.04 -7.28
N PHE A 140 -9.04 8.35 -7.47
CA PHE A 140 -9.11 6.94 -7.08
C PHE A 140 -9.75 6.06 -8.16
N CYS A 141 -9.03 5.00 -8.54
CA CYS A 141 -9.55 3.86 -9.27
C CYS A 141 -9.99 2.78 -8.27
N GLU A 142 -11.28 2.75 -7.97
CA GLU A 142 -11.86 1.73 -7.10
C GLU A 142 -11.58 0.32 -7.64
N PRO A 143 -10.97 -0.59 -6.84
CA PRO A 143 -10.72 -1.96 -7.26
C PRO A 143 -12.01 -2.78 -7.29
N ALA A 144 -12.17 -3.59 -8.34
CA ALA A 144 -13.22 -4.60 -8.42
C ALA A 144 -12.64 -5.99 -8.10
N PHE A 145 -13.16 -6.63 -7.05
CA PHE A 145 -12.71 -7.94 -6.59
C PHE A 145 -13.66 -9.05 -7.03
N VAL A 146 -13.09 -10.12 -7.58
CA VAL A 146 -13.81 -11.31 -8.06
C VAL A 146 -13.27 -12.56 -7.37
N VAL A 147 -14.19 -13.45 -6.97
CA VAL A 147 -13.84 -14.77 -6.44
C VAL A 147 -13.50 -15.70 -7.61
N GLY A 148 -12.35 -16.37 -7.57
CA GLY A 148 -12.01 -17.38 -8.57
C GLY A 148 -10.54 -17.78 -8.60
N ASN A 149 -10.24 -18.81 -9.39
CA ASN A 149 -8.87 -19.25 -9.60
C ASN A 149 -8.19 -18.42 -10.70
N CYS A 150 -7.00 -17.89 -10.40
CA CYS A 150 -6.22 -17.08 -11.34
C CYS A 150 -5.80 -17.84 -12.62
N LEU A 151 -5.79 -19.17 -12.58
CA LEU A 151 -5.49 -20.05 -13.72
C LEU A 151 -6.72 -20.39 -14.58
N GLN A 152 -7.88 -19.81 -14.29
CA GLN A 152 -9.15 -20.08 -15.00
C GLN A 152 -9.84 -18.79 -15.47
N ILE A 153 -9.08 -17.75 -15.81
CA ILE A 153 -9.62 -16.49 -16.33
C ILE A 153 -10.23 -16.74 -17.72
N ALA A 154 -11.40 -16.16 -17.96
CA ALA A 154 -12.10 -16.30 -19.23
C ALA A 154 -11.22 -15.85 -20.41
N SER A 155 -11.23 -16.62 -21.51
CA SER A 155 -10.35 -16.39 -22.67
C SER A 155 -10.69 -15.13 -23.46
N ASP A 156 -11.89 -14.59 -23.29
CA ASP A 156 -12.35 -13.32 -23.84
C ASP A 156 -12.06 -12.12 -22.92
N SER A 157 -11.39 -12.35 -21.78
CA SER A 157 -10.94 -11.27 -20.91
C SER A 157 -9.99 -10.32 -21.64
N HIS A 158 -10.11 -9.03 -21.34
CA HIS A 158 -9.20 -8.02 -21.85
C HIS A 158 -7.78 -8.21 -21.30
N GLN A 159 -6.80 -7.77 -22.09
CA GLN A 159 -5.41 -7.69 -21.66
C GLN A 159 -5.17 -6.46 -20.78
N TYR A 160 -4.10 -6.50 -19.98
CA TYR A 160 -3.77 -5.46 -19.01
C TYR A 160 -2.43 -4.79 -19.30
N ASP A 161 -2.31 -3.52 -18.91
CA ASP A 161 -1.05 -2.80 -18.97
C ASP A 161 -0.09 -3.26 -17.88
N ARG A 162 -0.63 -3.64 -16.71
CA ARG A 162 0.13 -4.02 -15.52
C ARG A 162 -0.50 -5.23 -14.85
N ILE A 163 0.32 -6.20 -14.47
CA ILE A 163 -0.15 -7.40 -13.78
C ILE A 163 0.78 -7.70 -12.62
N TYR A 164 0.21 -7.98 -11.46
CA TYR A 164 0.93 -8.54 -10.33
C TYR A 164 0.36 -9.91 -9.96
N CYS A 165 1.23 -10.87 -9.67
CA CYS A 165 0.83 -12.13 -9.05
C CYS A 165 1.38 -12.22 -7.63
N GLY A 166 0.48 -12.25 -6.64
CA GLY A 166 0.77 -12.35 -5.22
C GLY A 166 1.06 -13.77 -4.72
N ALA A 167 1.29 -14.72 -5.62
CA ALA A 167 1.56 -16.12 -5.31
C ALA A 167 2.59 -16.71 -6.29
N GLY A 168 3.32 -17.72 -5.83
CA GLY A 168 4.36 -18.44 -6.59
C GLY A 168 3.82 -19.04 -7.89
N VAL A 169 4.33 -18.58 -9.02
CA VAL A 169 3.95 -19.07 -10.34
C VAL A 169 4.92 -20.17 -10.76
N GLN A 170 4.38 -21.33 -11.09
CA GLN A 170 5.15 -22.43 -11.66
C GLN A 170 5.50 -22.12 -13.13
N LYS A 171 6.66 -22.61 -13.59
CA LYS A 171 7.21 -22.29 -14.92
C LYS A 171 6.29 -22.67 -16.08
N ASP A 172 5.52 -23.74 -15.91
CA ASP A 172 4.50 -24.20 -16.86
C ASP A 172 3.36 -23.18 -17.07
N HIS A 173 3.03 -22.39 -16.05
CA HIS A 173 1.99 -21.36 -16.08
C HIS A 173 2.50 -19.97 -16.46
N GLU A 174 3.81 -19.78 -16.64
CA GLU A 174 4.40 -18.48 -17.01
C GLU A 174 3.80 -17.92 -18.32
N ASN A 175 3.65 -18.77 -19.34
CA ASN A 175 3.09 -18.36 -20.62
C ASN A 175 1.62 -17.95 -20.51
N TYR A 176 0.86 -18.62 -19.64
CA TYR A 176 -0.53 -18.28 -19.38
C TYR A 176 -0.65 -16.89 -18.73
N MET A 177 0.27 -16.52 -17.82
CA MET A 177 0.27 -15.16 -17.25
C MET A 177 0.68 -14.11 -18.29
N LYS A 178 1.64 -14.43 -19.16
CA LYS A 178 2.12 -13.55 -20.22
C LYS A 178 1.02 -13.15 -21.21
N ILE A 179 0.14 -14.07 -21.62
CA ILE A 179 -0.89 -13.76 -22.63
C ILE A 179 -1.92 -12.70 -22.17
N LEU A 180 -2.09 -12.54 -20.86
CA LEU A 180 -2.96 -11.52 -20.25
C LEU A 180 -2.37 -10.11 -20.36
N LEU A 181 -1.09 -9.97 -20.71
CA LEU A 181 -0.37 -8.70 -20.73
C LEU A 181 -0.41 -8.05 -22.12
N LYS A 182 -0.72 -6.76 -22.21
CA LYS A 182 -0.62 -5.98 -23.46
C LYS A 182 0.84 -5.82 -23.90
N VAL A 183 1.04 -5.53 -25.19
CA VAL A 183 2.35 -5.06 -25.68
C VAL A 183 2.67 -3.72 -25.01
N GLY A 184 3.90 -3.57 -24.50
CA GLY A 184 4.32 -2.46 -23.63
C GLY A 184 3.92 -2.63 -22.16
N GLY A 185 3.22 -3.72 -21.83
CA GLY A 185 2.81 -4.00 -20.45
C GLY A 185 3.93 -4.59 -19.60
N ILE A 186 3.74 -4.54 -18.28
CA ILE A 186 4.67 -5.09 -17.27
C ILE A 186 3.93 -6.08 -16.37
N LEU A 187 4.48 -7.29 -16.27
CA LEU A 187 4.06 -8.35 -15.35
C LEU A 187 5.12 -8.48 -14.26
N VAL A 188 4.71 -8.49 -13.01
CA VAL A 188 5.58 -8.78 -11.86
C VAL A 188 5.02 -10.00 -11.15
N MET A 189 5.82 -11.06 -11.05
CA MET A 189 5.41 -12.29 -10.37
C MET A 189 6.61 -13.04 -9.81
N PRO A 190 6.42 -13.80 -8.72
CA PRO A 190 7.42 -14.73 -8.22
C PRO A 190 7.44 -16.00 -9.08
N VAL A 191 8.60 -16.33 -9.66
CA VAL A 191 8.84 -17.56 -10.43
C VAL A 191 10.21 -18.12 -10.02
N GLU A 192 10.30 -19.43 -9.76
CA GLU A 192 11.55 -20.09 -9.31
C GLU A 192 12.21 -19.36 -8.10
N ASP A 193 11.41 -19.00 -7.10
CA ASP A 193 11.83 -18.27 -5.89
C ASP A 193 12.49 -16.89 -6.14
N GLN A 194 12.26 -16.31 -7.33
CA GLN A 194 12.69 -14.96 -7.69
C GLN A 194 11.49 -14.10 -8.04
N LEU A 195 11.42 -12.88 -7.51
CA LEU A 195 10.47 -11.88 -7.94
C LEU A 195 10.98 -11.29 -9.26
N THR A 196 10.29 -11.56 -10.35
CA THR A 196 10.73 -11.21 -11.70
C THR A 196 9.78 -10.21 -12.33
N GLN A 197 10.35 -9.17 -12.92
CA GLN A 197 9.67 -8.24 -13.82
C GLN A 197 9.78 -8.75 -15.25
N ILE A 198 8.67 -8.86 -15.96
CA ILE A 198 8.58 -9.27 -17.36
C ILE A 198 7.88 -8.17 -18.14
N MET A 199 8.55 -7.58 -19.12
CA MET A 199 8.00 -6.58 -20.03
C MET A 199 7.72 -7.20 -21.40
N ARG A 200 6.51 -7.02 -21.92
CA ARG A 200 6.17 -7.44 -23.29
C ARG A 200 6.63 -6.37 -24.28
N THR A 201 7.71 -6.60 -25.01
CA THR A 201 8.26 -5.60 -25.94
C THR A 201 7.61 -5.62 -27.33
N GLY A 202 6.97 -6.74 -27.67
CA GLY A 202 6.32 -6.95 -28.96
C GLY A 202 5.32 -8.10 -28.91
N GLN A 203 4.83 -8.53 -30.06
CA GLN A 203 3.80 -9.58 -30.10
C GLN A 203 4.27 -10.89 -29.44
N ASN A 204 5.52 -11.31 -29.70
CA ASN A 204 6.10 -12.54 -29.16
C ASN A 204 7.47 -12.31 -28.48
N THR A 205 7.82 -11.06 -28.18
CA THR A 205 9.11 -10.69 -27.58
C THR A 205 8.93 -10.17 -26.16
N TRP A 206 9.84 -10.59 -25.28
CA TRP A 206 9.75 -10.37 -23.84
C TRP A 206 11.14 -10.02 -23.29
N GLU A 207 11.17 -9.11 -22.33
CA GLU A 207 12.36 -8.81 -21.52
C GLU A 207 12.08 -9.17 -20.07
N SER A 208 12.96 -9.93 -19.43
CA SER A 208 12.82 -10.35 -18.05
C SER A 208 13.97 -9.81 -17.20
N LYS A 209 13.66 -9.33 -16.00
CA LYS A 209 14.63 -8.84 -15.02
C LYS A 209 14.27 -9.40 -13.64
N ASN A 210 15.23 -10.04 -12.98
CA ASN A 210 15.08 -10.44 -11.59
C ASN A 210 15.25 -9.23 -10.67
N ILE A 211 14.36 -9.09 -9.70
CA ILE A 211 14.34 -7.99 -8.74
C ILE A 211 15.00 -8.45 -7.43
N LEU A 212 14.46 -9.48 -6.79
CA LEU A 212 15.01 -10.05 -5.56
C LEU A 212 14.56 -11.51 -5.35
N ALA A 213 15.29 -12.23 -4.49
CA ALA A 213 14.92 -13.56 -4.03
C ALA A 213 13.75 -13.50 -3.04
N VAL A 214 12.77 -14.39 -3.20
CA VAL A 214 11.51 -14.36 -2.46
C VAL A 214 11.01 -15.78 -2.16
N SER A 215 10.09 -15.89 -1.20
CA SER A 215 9.40 -17.14 -0.89
C SER A 215 7.90 -16.87 -0.76
N PHE A 216 7.14 -17.34 -1.75
CA PHE A 216 5.69 -17.19 -1.82
C PHE A 216 5.01 -18.55 -1.72
N ALA A 217 3.78 -18.57 -1.19
CA ALA A 217 2.92 -19.73 -1.34
C ALA A 217 2.61 -19.96 -2.84
N PRO A 218 2.66 -21.19 -3.34
CA PRO A 218 2.39 -21.47 -4.75
C PRO A 218 0.93 -21.19 -5.11
N LEU A 219 0.68 -20.83 -6.37
CA LEU A 219 -0.67 -20.77 -6.91
C LEU A 219 -1.37 -22.13 -6.80
N VAL A 220 -2.61 -22.09 -6.33
CA VAL A 220 -3.44 -23.29 -6.20
C VAL A 220 -3.88 -23.72 -7.59
N GLN A 221 -3.53 -24.94 -7.98
CA GLN A 221 -4.00 -25.52 -9.24
C GLN A 221 -5.50 -25.89 -9.13
N PRO A 222 -6.30 -25.70 -10.19
CA PRO A 222 -7.68 -26.16 -10.23
C PRO A 222 -7.76 -27.68 -10.02
N SER A 223 -8.69 -28.14 -9.17
CA SER A 223 -8.96 -29.57 -9.03
C SER A 223 -9.63 -30.10 -10.32
N LYS A 224 -9.20 -31.27 -10.80
CA LYS A 224 -9.79 -31.95 -11.97
C LYS A 224 -11.14 -32.64 -11.68
N SER A 225 -11.65 -32.51 -10.46
CA SER A 225 -12.85 -33.20 -9.98
C SER A 225 -13.96 -32.19 -9.70
N ASP A 226 -14.61 -31.72 -10.75
CA ASP A 226 -16.07 -31.67 -10.78
C ASP A 226 -16.56 -31.61 -12.22
N SER A 227 -17.50 -32.48 -12.53
CA SER A 227 -18.15 -32.64 -13.82
C SER A 227 -19.12 -31.48 -14.11
N GLY A 228 -18.59 -30.28 -14.22
CA GLY A 228 -19.24 -29.06 -14.68
C GLY A 228 -18.33 -28.33 -15.66
N LYS A 229 -18.87 -27.41 -16.46
CA LYS A 229 -18.04 -26.51 -17.29
C LYS A 229 -16.92 -25.92 -16.42
N PRO A 230 -15.69 -25.71 -16.94
CA PRO A 230 -14.71 -24.95 -16.19
C PRO A 230 -15.36 -23.63 -15.81
N ASP A 231 -15.46 -23.34 -14.50
CA ASP A 231 -15.92 -22.04 -14.01
C ASP A 231 -14.88 -21.01 -14.47
N CYS A 232 -15.11 -20.45 -15.65
CA CYS A 232 -14.30 -19.38 -16.18
C CYS A 232 -14.57 -18.14 -15.33
N VAL A 233 -13.51 -17.59 -14.74
CA VAL A 233 -13.58 -16.36 -13.96
C VAL A 233 -13.81 -15.20 -14.93
N GLY A 234 -15.04 -14.69 -14.92
CA GLY A 234 -15.43 -13.49 -15.66
C GLY A 234 -14.99 -12.24 -14.90
N LEU A 235 -14.17 -11.42 -15.55
CA LEU A 235 -13.78 -10.12 -15.00
C LEU A 235 -14.82 -9.05 -15.37
N PRO A 236 -15.03 -8.03 -14.53
CA PRO A 236 -15.99 -6.97 -14.80
C PRO A 236 -15.67 -6.28 -16.13
N PRO A 237 -16.68 -5.94 -16.95
CA PRO A 237 -16.44 -5.28 -18.21
C PRO A 237 -15.86 -3.88 -17.99
N CYS A 238 -14.98 -3.44 -18.89
CA CYS A 238 -14.50 -2.07 -18.94
C CYS A 238 -15.63 -1.12 -19.35
N ALA A 239 -16.43 -0.67 -18.39
CA ALA A 239 -17.55 0.23 -18.63
C ALA A 239 -17.07 1.68 -18.77
N VAL A 240 -17.66 2.40 -19.74
CA VAL A 240 -17.50 3.84 -19.83
C VAL A 240 -18.28 4.48 -18.68
N ARG A 241 -17.62 5.38 -17.93
CA ARG A 241 -18.27 6.13 -16.85
C ARG A 241 -19.41 6.99 -17.41
N ASN A 242 -20.50 7.07 -16.66
CA ASN A 242 -21.61 7.93 -17.03
C ASN A 242 -21.22 9.42 -16.89
N LEU A 243 -21.98 10.31 -17.54
CA LEU A 243 -21.72 11.76 -17.48
C LEU A 243 -21.80 12.32 -16.05
N GLN A 244 -22.68 11.77 -15.21
CA GLN A 244 -22.87 12.19 -13.83
C GLN A 244 -21.61 11.95 -12.98
N ASP A 245 -20.97 10.79 -13.16
CA ASP A 245 -19.75 10.38 -12.47
C ASP A 245 -18.55 11.16 -12.97
N LEU A 246 -18.45 11.35 -14.30
CA LEU A 246 -17.44 12.23 -14.90
C LEU A 246 -17.55 13.67 -14.37
N ALA A 247 -18.78 14.20 -14.24
CA ALA A 247 -19.01 15.51 -13.66
C ALA A 247 -18.58 15.58 -12.18
N ARG A 248 -18.90 14.55 -11.38
CA ARG A 248 -18.44 14.45 -9.98
C ARG A 248 -16.92 14.46 -9.87
N ILE A 249 -16.24 13.64 -10.68
CA ILE A 249 -14.78 13.58 -10.73
C ILE A 249 -14.22 14.97 -11.05
N TYR A 250 -14.75 15.62 -12.09
CA TYR A 250 -14.28 16.93 -12.52
C TYR A 250 -14.50 18.03 -11.47
N ILE A 251 -15.68 18.08 -10.85
CA ILE A 251 -15.99 19.04 -9.78
C ILE A 251 -15.06 18.81 -8.59
N ARG A 252 -14.93 17.57 -8.10
CA ARG A 252 -14.04 17.25 -6.97
C ARG A 252 -12.58 17.56 -7.27
N ARG A 253 -12.11 17.27 -8.50
CA ARG A 253 -10.75 17.64 -8.94
C ARG A 253 -10.56 19.15 -8.93
N THR A 254 -11.52 19.91 -9.46
CA THR A 254 -11.47 21.37 -9.49
C THR A 254 -11.40 21.95 -8.07
N LEU A 255 -12.24 21.48 -7.16
CA LEU A 255 -12.23 21.91 -5.76
C LEU A 255 -10.91 21.56 -5.05
N ARG A 256 -10.36 20.37 -5.30
CA ARG A 256 -9.04 19.98 -4.74
C ARG A 256 -7.92 20.88 -5.23
N ASN A 257 -7.91 21.22 -6.53
CA ASN A 257 -6.91 22.14 -7.07
C ASN A 257 -6.99 23.50 -6.35
N PHE A 258 -8.20 24.05 -6.18
CA PHE A 258 -8.37 25.30 -5.42
C PHE A 258 -7.89 25.20 -3.97
N ILE A 259 -8.16 24.07 -3.29
CA ILE A 259 -7.68 23.84 -1.92
C ILE A 259 -6.14 23.80 -1.90
N ASN A 260 -5.53 23.08 -2.83
CA ASN A 260 -4.07 22.97 -2.93
C ASN A 260 -3.43 24.33 -3.20
N ASP A 261 -3.99 25.13 -4.11
CA ASP A 261 -3.52 26.48 -4.41
C ASP A 261 -3.64 27.40 -3.19
N GLU A 262 -4.77 27.35 -2.46
CA GLU A 262 -4.97 28.10 -1.21
C GLU A 262 -3.97 27.69 -0.12
N MET A 263 -3.67 26.40 0.03
CA MET A 263 -2.70 25.90 1.00
C MET A 263 -1.26 26.34 0.66
N GLN A 264 -0.90 26.26 -0.62
CA GLN A 264 0.40 26.74 -1.11
C GLN A 264 0.55 28.25 -0.90
N ALA A 265 -0.49 29.04 -1.20
CA ALA A 265 -0.49 30.49 -0.99
C ALA A 265 -0.34 30.88 0.49
N LYS A 266 -0.83 30.05 1.42
CA LYS A 266 -0.69 30.26 2.87
C LYS A 266 0.65 29.76 3.44
N GLY A 267 1.53 29.20 2.61
CA GLY A 267 2.81 28.65 3.04
C GLY A 267 2.68 27.42 3.95
N ILE A 268 1.51 26.75 3.96
CA ILE A 268 1.28 25.53 4.73
C ILE A 268 1.74 24.37 3.85
N PRO A 269 2.85 23.68 4.16
CA PRO A 269 3.25 22.51 3.39
C PRO A 269 2.16 21.43 3.48
N GLN A 270 1.87 20.76 2.35
CA GLN A 270 1.10 19.52 2.38
C GLN A 270 1.89 18.52 3.22
N ARG A 271 1.47 18.31 4.48
CA ARG A 271 2.07 17.44 5.50
C ARG A 271 3.58 17.27 5.31
N ALA A 272 4.38 18.17 5.90
CA ALA A 272 5.78 17.85 6.12
C ALA A 272 5.84 16.51 6.87
N PRO A 273 6.66 15.53 6.45
CA PRO A 273 6.81 14.29 7.20
C PRO A 273 7.16 14.66 8.65
N PRO A 274 6.58 13.97 9.65
CA PRO A 274 6.87 14.26 11.05
C PRO A 274 8.40 14.28 11.22
N LYS A 275 8.93 15.34 11.85
CA LYS A 275 10.37 15.43 12.09
C LYS A 275 10.73 14.26 12.98
N ARG A 276 11.45 13.28 12.42
CA ARG A 276 11.98 12.11 13.12
C ARG A 276 12.64 12.59 14.42
N LYS A 277 12.12 12.17 15.58
CA LYS A 277 12.86 12.29 16.83
C LYS A 277 14.14 11.49 16.60
N ARG A 278 15.31 12.16 16.59
CA ARG A 278 16.60 11.48 16.40
C ARG A 278 16.73 10.40 17.47
N LYS A 279 16.58 9.12 17.09
CA LYS A 279 16.96 7.99 17.97
C LYS A 279 18.45 8.16 18.28
N ARG A 280 18.77 8.54 19.53
CA ARG A 280 20.16 8.53 20.02
C ARG A 280 20.62 7.08 20.00
N VAL A 281 21.52 6.77 19.07
CA VAL A 281 22.25 5.49 19.06
C VAL A 281 22.84 5.29 20.45
N LYS A 282 22.53 4.17 21.12
CA LYS A 282 23.19 3.75 22.36
C LYS A 282 24.68 3.56 22.07
N GLN A 283 25.48 4.62 22.17
CA GLN A 283 26.94 4.49 22.24
C GLN A 283 27.25 3.84 23.58
N ARG A 284 27.81 2.62 23.55
CA ARG A 284 28.45 2.03 24.72
C ARG A 284 29.60 2.97 25.12
N ILE A 285 29.40 3.72 26.19
CA ILE A 285 30.44 4.55 26.79
C ILE A 285 31.34 3.59 27.56
N ASN A 286 32.52 3.28 27.02
CA ASN A 286 33.53 2.57 27.81
C ASN A 286 34.19 3.60 28.74
N THR A 287 34.04 3.41 30.05
CA THR A 287 34.78 4.18 31.05
C THR A 287 36.21 3.62 31.15
N TYR A 288 37.20 4.49 31.05
CA TYR A 288 38.61 4.11 31.10
C TYR A 288 39.19 4.42 32.47
N VAL A 289 39.79 3.41 33.11
CA VAL A 289 40.46 3.57 34.41
C VAL A 289 41.96 3.42 34.20
N PHE A 290 42.74 4.33 34.78
CA PHE A 290 44.21 4.24 34.79
C PHE A 290 44.67 3.30 35.91
N VAL A 291 45.38 2.23 35.55
CA VAL A 291 46.08 1.38 36.50
C VAL A 291 47.56 1.40 36.12
N GLY A 292 48.35 2.24 36.80
CA GLY A 292 49.73 2.54 36.39
C GLY A 292 49.79 3.34 35.08
N ASN A 293 50.74 3.01 34.19
CA ASN A 293 50.92 3.69 32.89
C ASN A 293 50.09 3.07 31.74
N GLN A 294 49.06 2.26 32.03
CA GLN A 294 48.20 1.66 31.01
C GLN A 294 46.72 1.98 31.26
N LEU A 295 46.02 2.26 30.16
CA LEU A 295 44.59 2.58 30.09
C LEU A 295 43.80 1.29 29.87
N ILE A 296 42.95 0.89 30.81
CA ILE A 296 42.14 -0.34 30.70
C ILE A 296 40.65 0.07 30.63
N PRO A 297 39.89 -0.36 29.60
CA PRO A 297 38.44 -0.17 29.57
C PRO A 297 37.74 -1.12 30.55
N GLN A 298 36.90 -0.59 31.43
CA GLN A 298 35.97 -1.38 32.24
C GLN A 298 34.53 -1.23 31.71
N PRO A 299 33.74 -2.32 31.66
CA PRO A 299 32.29 -2.21 31.49
C PRO A 299 31.69 -1.55 32.74
N LEU A 300 30.70 -0.67 32.56
CA LEU A 300 29.89 -0.15 33.67
C LEU A 300 29.04 -1.29 34.26
N ASP A 301 28.93 -1.33 35.58
CA ASP A 301 28.04 -2.27 36.27
C ASP A 301 26.57 -1.92 36.02
N SER A 302 25.74 -2.96 35.86
CA SER A 302 24.34 -2.86 35.40
C SER A 302 23.44 -1.96 36.24
N GLU A 303 23.73 -1.81 37.54
CA GLU A 303 22.93 -0.96 38.44
C GLU A 303 23.19 0.55 38.25
N GLU A 304 24.37 0.95 37.75
CA GLU A 304 24.66 2.35 37.42
C GLU A 304 24.10 2.73 36.04
N GLU A 305 24.01 1.76 35.11
CA GLU A 305 23.32 1.95 33.83
C GLU A 305 21.81 2.15 34.05
N GLU A 306 21.17 1.38 34.93
CA GLU A 306 19.73 1.52 35.23
C GLU A 306 19.40 2.88 35.88
N ARG A 307 20.21 3.36 36.85
CA ARG A 307 19.97 4.68 37.47
C ARG A 307 20.13 5.83 36.48
N MET A 308 21.09 5.75 35.56
CA MET A 308 21.24 6.76 34.52
C MET A 308 20.14 6.68 33.45
N GLU A 309 19.49 5.53 33.27
CA GLU A 309 18.30 5.41 32.42
C GLU A 309 17.07 6.04 33.13
N GLU A 310 16.87 5.81 34.42
CA GLU A 310 15.79 6.42 35.20
C GLU A 310 15.91 7.96 35.28
N ASP A 311 17.11 8.48 35.60
CA ASP A 311 17.34 9.94 35.66
C ASP A 311 17.12 10.62 34.29
N ARG A 312 17.43 9.92 33.18
CA ARG A 312 17.19 10.44 31.82
C ARG A 312 15.71 10.39 31.42
N GLU A 313 14.97 9.39 31.86
CA GLU A 313 13.52 9.31 31.66
C GLU A 313 12.77 10.37 32.47
N GLU A 314 13.27 10.74 33.65
CA GLU A 314 12.72 11.85 34.44
C GLU A 314 13.03 13.22 33.81
N GLU A 315 14.25 13.45 33.31
CA GLU A 315 14.60 14.69 32.59
C GLU A 315 13.84 14.84 31.25
N GLU A 316 13.54 13.75 30.53
CA GLU A 316 12.73 13.81 29.30
C GLU A 316 11.23 14.08 29.57
N LYS A 317 10.71 13.73 30.75
CA LYS A 317 9.33 14.07 31.14
C LYS A 317 9.17 15.56 31.48
N ASP A 318 10.19 16.22 32.02
CA ASP A 318 10.10 17.62 32.46
C ASP A 318 10.26 18.64 31.31
N HIS A 319 10.72 18.18 30.14
CA HIS A 319 10.81 18.99 28.91
C HIS A 319 9.73 18.69 27.85
N GLY A 320 8.68 17.95 28.22
CA GLY A 320 7.51 17.72 27.39
C GLY A 320 6.69 18.99 27.18
N GLU A 321 6.97 19.72 26.10
CA GLU A 321 6.09 20.76 25.57
C GLU A 321 4.68 20.17 25.43
N ALA A 322 3.71 20.71 26.17
CA ALA A 322 2.34 20.22 26.22
C ALA A 322 1.79 20.06 24.80
N THR A 323 1.59 18.81 24.37
CA THR A 323 1.00 18.46 23.10
C THR A 323 -0.42 19.01 23.11
N LYS A 324 -0.65 20.08 22.34
CA LYS A 324 -2.01 20.57 22.09
C LYS A 324 -2.83 19.39 21.53
N PRO A 325 -4.08 19.21 21.97
CA PRO A 325 -4.94 18.19 21.37
C PRO A 325 -5.01 18.46 19.87
N GLU A 326 -4.61 17.48 19.05
CA GLU A 326 -4.78 17.55 17.60
C GLU A 326 -6.28 17.72 17.34
N GLU A 327 -6.66 18.87 16.77
CA GLU A 327 -8.02 19.05 16.26
C GLU A 327 -8.32 17.93 15.26
N PRO A 328 -9.54 17.36 15.26
CA PRO A 328 -9.89 16.30 14.33
C PRO A 328 -9.61 16.78 12.90
N PRO A 329 -9.01 15.93 12.05
CA PRO A 329 -8.57 16.35 10.73
C PRO A 329 -9.76 16.94 9.96
N GLN A 330 -9.65 18.23 9.64
CA GLN A 330 -10.71 18.96 8.98
C GLN A 330 -10.76 18.54 7.50
N ASN A 331 -11.86 17.91 7.09
CA ASN A 331 -12.07 17.53 5.70
C ASN A 331 -12.43 18.76 4.85
N LEU A 332 -11.40 19.46 4.37
CA LEU A 332 -11.51 20.72 3.62
C LEU A 332 -12.35 20.57 2.34
N LEU A 333 -12.26 19.42 1.66
CA LEU A 333 -13.04 19.17 0.44
C LEU A 333 -14.53 19.14 0.76
N ARG A 334 -14.92 18.40 1.82
CA ARG A 334 -16.30 18.36 2.29
C ARG A 334 -16.81 19.74 2.66
N GLU A 335 -16.03 20.54 3.39
CA GLU A 335 -16.46 21.89 3.76
C GLU A 335 -16.67 22.81 2.56
N LYS A 336 -15.78 22.75 1.57
CA LYS A 336 -15.94 23.50 0.32
C LYS A 336 -17.20 23.06 -0.42
N ILE A 337 -17.47 21.75 -0.51
CA ILE A 337 -18.71 21.22 -1.12
C ILE A 337 -19.95 21.73 -0.39
N MET A 338 -19.97 21.69 0.95
CA MET A 338 -21.14 22.11 1.74
C MET A 338 -21.45 23.60 1.61
N LYS A 339 -20.44 24.43 1.34
CA LYS A 339 -20.58 25.88 1.10
C LYS A 339 -21.11 26.23 -0.29
N LEU A 340 -21.09 25.29 -1.25
CA LEU A 340 -21.61 25.55 -2.59
C LEU A 340 -23.14 25.74 -2.56
N PRO A 341 -23.70 26.63 -3.41
CA PRO A 341 -25.14 26.82 -3.56
C PRO A 341 -25.77 25.70 -4.40
N LEU A 342 -25.57 24.45 -3.97
CA LEU A 342 -26.08 23.24 -4.63
C LEU A 342 -27.20 22.59 -3.79
N PRO A 343 -28.16 21.89 -4.43
CA PRO A 343 -29.09 21.00 -3.73
C PRO A 343 -28.39 19.94 -2.88
N GLU A 344 -29.03 19.51 -1.79
CA GLU A 344 -28.45 18.56 -0.83
C GLU A 344 -28.11 17.21 -1.48
N SER A 345 -28.94 16.75 -2.41
CA SER A 345 -28.68 15.52 -3.17
C SER A 345 -27.38 15.57 -3.98
N LEU A 346 -27.04 16.74 -4.55
CA LEU A 346 -25.77 16.92 -5.27
C LEU A 346 -24.60 17.03 -4.30
N LYS A 347 -24.78 17.68 -3.14
CA LYS A 347 -23.76 17.72 -2.09
C LYS A 347 -23.43 16.31 -1.59
N ALA A 348 -24.45 15.52 -1.25
CA ALA A 348 -24.30 14.13 -0.83
C ALA A 348 -23.60 13.30 -1.91
N TYR A 349 -23.96 13.46 -3.18
CA TYR A 349 -23.30 12.76 -4.28
C TYR A 349 -21.81 13.15 -4.43
N LEU A 350 -21.48 14.44 -4.28
CA LEU A 350 -20.10 14.93 -4.32
C LEU A 350 -19.28 14.48 -3.10
N THR A 351 -19.90 14.21 -1.96
CA THR A 351 -19.26 13.66 -0.74
C THR A 351 -19.34 12.14 -0.65
N TYR A 352 -19.65 11.43 -1.75
CA TYR A 352 -19.77 9.96 -1.77
C TYR A 352 -20.75 9.40 -0.73
N PHE A 353 -21.83 10.13 -0.44
CA PHE A 353 -22.82 9.76 0.57
C PHE A 353 -22.23 9.49 1.96
N ARG A 354 -21.06 10.05 2.28
CA ARG A 354 -20.50 10.03 3.64
C ARG A 354 -21.45 10.85 4.54
N GLU A 355 -22.35 10.20 5.26
CA GLU A 355 -23.08 10.84 6.37
C GLU A 355 -22.09 11.27 7.46
N LYS A 356 -22.44 12.29 8.23
CA LYS A 356 -21.55 12.91 9.23
C LYS A 356 -21.93 12.45 10.62
#